data_AF-A0A923MRM3-F1
#
_entry.id   AF-A0A923MRM3-F1
#
_cell.length_a   1.000
_cell.length_b   1.000
_cell.length_c   1.000
_cell.angle_alpha   90.00
_cell.angle_beta   90.00
_cell.angle_gamma   90.00
#
_symmetry.space_group_name_H-M   'P 1'
#
loop_
_entity.id
_entity.type
_entity.pdbx_description
1 polymer ?
#
loop_
_entity_poly.entity_id
_entity_poly.type
_entity_poly.pdbx_seq_one_letter_code
_entity_poly.pdbx_strand_id
1 'polypeptide(L)' 'MKMNYASVGGTGPSYEIEADRHGSYTIRREGRVVKRVTAVSNYIGRPRFGSRKLELAAIEEAKAAIDAQHTTPST' A
#
# COMPACT_ATOMS: atom_id res chain seq x y z
N MET A 1 -7.60 -5.77 5.78
CA MET A 1 -7.59 -6.58 4.55
C MET A 1 -6.16 -6.95 4.14
N LYS A 2 -5.94 -8.18 3.63
CA LYS A 2 -4.66 -8.63 3.05
C LYS A 2 -4.85 -8.95 1.57
N MET A 3 -3.95 -8.48 0.71
CA MET A 3 -4.01 -8.66 -0.75
C MET A 3 -2.62 -8.84 -1.34
N ASN A 4 -2.50 -9.71 -2.34
CA ASN A 4 -1.29 -9.81 -3.15
C ASN A 4 -1.38 -8.84 -4.33
N TYR A 5 -0.32 -8.08 -4.55
CA TYR A 5 -0.19 -7.10 -5.61
C TYR A 5 1.10 -7.33 -6.38
N ALA A 6 0.99 -7.50 -7.69
CA ALA A 6 2.13 -7.49 -8.61
C ALA A 6 2.13 -6.14 -9.32
N SER A 7 3.29 -5.48 -9.39
CA SER A 7 3.39 -4.19 -10.09
C SER A 7 3.06 -4.37 -11.58
N VAL A 8 2.62 -3.28 -12.21
CA VAL A 8 2.23 -3.25 -13.63
C VAL A 8 3.42 -3.70 -14.50
N GLY A 9 3.23 -4.78 -15.26
CA GLY A 9 4.25 -5.43 -16.09
C GLY A 9 4.30 -6.96 -15.96
N GLY A 10 3.66 -7.55 -14.94
CA GLY A 10 3.48 -9.01 -14.81
C GLY A 10 4.77 -9.82 -14.55
N THR A 11 5.94 -9.22 -14.73
CA THR A 11 7.28 -9.81 -14.49
C THR A 11 7.98 -9.21 -13.27
N GLY A 12 7.25 -8.50 -12.40
CA GLY A 12 7.78 -7.88 -11.18
C GLY A 12 7.72 -8.81 -9.95
N PRO A 13 8.49 -8.52 -8.88
CA PRO A 13 8.35 -9.20 -7.60
C PRO A 13 6.93 -9.07 -7.05
N SER A 14 6.45 -10.14 -6.42
CA SER A 14 5.15 -10.14 -5.75
C SER A 14 5.22 -9.41 -4.42
N TYR A 15 4.30 -8.47 -4.21
CA TYR A 15 4.12 -7.76 -2.96
C TYR A 15 2.85 -8.21 -2.26
N GLU A 16 2.87 -8.16 -0.94
CA GLU A 16 1.72 -8.40 -0.07
C GLU A 16 1.40 -7.11 0.65
N ILE A 17 0.17 -6.62 0.47
CA ILE A 17 -0.35 -5.42 1.11
C ILE A 17 -1.32 -5.84 2.21
N GLU A 18 -1.05 -5.41 3.43
CA GLU A 18 -1.94 -5.55 4.57
C GLU A 18 -2.39 -4.17 5.00
N ALA A 19 -3.66 -3.83 4.80
CA ALA A 19 -4.24 -2.55 5.17
C ALA A 19 -5.30 -2.74 6.26
N ASP A 20 -5.55 -1.70 7.07
CA ASP A 20 -6.60 -1.72 8.08
C ASP A 20 -7.58 -0.55 7.92
N ARG A 21 -8.66 -0.57 8.71
CA ARG A 21 -9.69 0.49 8.69
C ARG A 21 -9.27 1.75 9.46
N HIS A 22 -8.08 1.79 10.03
CA HIS A 22 -7.49 2.99 10.63
C HIS A 22 -6.64 3.77 9.62
N GLY A 23 -6.46 3.22 8.41
CA GLY A 23 -5.58 3.81 7.43
C GLY A 23 -4.12 3.41 7.65
N SER A 24 -3.86 2.32 8.35
CA SER A 24 -2.53 1.73 8.37
C SER A 24 -2.38 0.83 7.15
N TYR A 25 -1.16 0.74 6.60
CA TYR A 25 -0.80 -0.31 5.66
C TYR A 25 0.62 -0.80 5.86
N THR A 26 0.83 -2.08 5.57
CA THR A 26 2.14 -2.74 5.54
C THR A 26 2.32 -3.38 4.18
N ILE A 27 3.48 -3.15 3.58
CA ILE A 27 3.91 -3.80 2.34
C ILE A 27 4.99 -4.81 2.70
N ARG A 28 4.80 -6.06 2.28
CA ARG A 28 5.79 -7.12 2.36
C ARG A 28 6.20 -7.57 0.96
N ARG A 29 7.47 -7.94 0.79
CA ARG A 29 8.01 -8.57 -0.41
C ARG A 29 8.68 -9.87 0.02
N GLU A 30 8.27 -11.01 -0.53
CA GLU A 30 8.83 -12.33 -0.19
C GLU A 30 8.85 -12.60 1.33
N GLY A 31 7.81 -12.18 2.05
CA GLY A 31 7.69 -12.33 3.51
C GLY A 31 8.44 -11.29 4.35
N ARG A 32 9.24 -10.40 3.75
CA ARG A 32 9.94 -9.30 4.45
C ARG A 32 9.15 -8.00 4.37
N VAL A 33 8.99 -7.30 5.49
CA VAL A 33 8.37 -5.97 5.52
C VAL A 33 9.30 -4.97 4.85
N VAL A 34 8.84 -4.36 3.74
CA VAL A 34 9.59 -3.34 3.00
C VAL A 34 9.12 -1.92 3.33
N LYS A 35 7.86 -1.76 3.76
CA LYS A 35 7.30 -0.48 4.19
C LYS A 35 6.16 -0.70 5.16
N ARG A 36 6.05 0.17 6.16
CA ARG A 36 4.92 0.23 7.09
C ARG A 36 4.52 1.68 7.32
N VAL A 37 3.22 1.95 7.22
CA VAL A 37 2.60 3.25 7.50
C VAL A 37 1.49 3.02 8.50
N THR A 38 1.51 3.76 9.61
CA THR A 38 0.60 3.58 10.76
C THR A 38 -0.63 4.46 10.71
N ALA A 39 -0.64 5.48 9.85
CA ALA A 39 -1.83 6.26 9.54
C ALA A 39 -1.55 7.03 8.24
N VAL A 40 -2.40 6.87 7.24
CA VAL A 40 -2.36 7.74 6.06
C VAL A 40 -2.72 9.16 6.51
N SER A 41 -1.78 10.08 6.42
CA SER A 41 -1.97 11.46 6.92
C SER A 41 -2.81 12.32 5.96
N ASN A 42 -2.97 11.89 4.70
CA ASN A 42 -3.40 12.75 3.60
C ASN A 42 -4.80 12.38 3.06
N TYR A 43 -5.78 12.28 3.95
CA TYR A 43 -7.15 12.00 3.56
C TYR A 43 -7.91 13.25 3.12
N ILE A 44 -8.14 13.37 1.81
CA ILE A 44 -9.10 14.33 1.26
C ILE A 44 -10.51 13.91 1.72
N GLY A 45 -11.15 14.74 2.56
CA GLY A 45 -12.53 14.55 3.01
C GLY A 45 -12.75 14.03 4.45
N ARG A 46 -11.70 13.92 5.29
CA ARG A 46 -11.80 13.54 6.72
C ARG A 46 -12.77 12.37 7.01
N PRO A 47 -12.58 11.19 6.37
CA PRO A 47 -13.43 10.04 6.62
C PRO A 47 -13.40 9.62 8.09
N ARG A 48 -14.52 9.08 8.59
CA ARG A 48 -14.60 8.57 9.98
C ARG A 48 -13.56 7.47 10.19
N PHE A 49 -12.84 7.55 11.32
CA PHE A 49 -11.98 6.47 11.82
C PHE A 49 -12.72 5.13 11.81
N GLY A 50 -12.06 4.07 11.34
CA GLY A 50 -12.66 2.74 11.23
C GLY A 50 -13.53 2.52 9.98
N SER A 51 -13.56 3.46 9.02
CA SER A 51 -14.34 3.30 7.79
C SER A 51 -13.62 2.48 6.72
N ARG A 52 -14.39 1.80 5.86
CA ARG A 52 -13.85 1.08 4.68
C ARG A 52 -13.15 2.02 3.69
N LYS A 53 -13.48 3.32 3.69
CA LYS A 53 -12.81 4.34 2.87
C LYS A 53 -11.36 4.54 3.30
N LEU A 54 -11.07 4.45 4.60
CA LEU A 54 -9.70 4.52 5.11
C LEU A 54 -8.87 3.34 4.63
N GLU A 55 -9.43 2.13 4.73
CA GLU A 55 -8.80 0.89 4.24
C GLU A 55 -8.50 0.96 2.73
N LEU A 56 -9.46 1.43 1.92
CA LEU A 56 -9.26 1.58 0.48
C LEU A 56 -8.16 2.58 0.14
N ALA A 57 -8.11 3.74 0.79
CA ALA A 57 -7.05 4.71 0.49
C ALA A 57 -5.67 4.21 0.93
N ALA A 58 -5.60 3.48 2.04
CA ALA A 58 -4.36 2.85 2.49
C ALA A 58 -3.86 1.83 1.45
N ILE A 59 -4.78 1.08 0.82
CA ILE A 59 -4.45 0.20 -0.31
C ILE A 59 -3.94 0.99 -1.52
N GLU A 60 -4.60 2.09 -1.89
CA GLU A 60 -4.20 2.90 -3.04
C GLU A 60 -2.82 3.57 -2.83
N GLU A 61 -2.55 4.10 -1.63
CA GLU A 61 -1.22 4.63 -1.32
C GLU A 61 -0.16 3.53 -1.30
N ALA A 62 -0.50 2.33 -0.82
CA ALA A 62 0.42 1.19 -0.85
C ALA A 62 0.78 0.79 -2.29
N LYS A 63 -0.19 0.75 -3.21
CA LYS A 63 0.05 0.50 -4.64
C LYS A 63 0.94 1.58 -5.25
N ALA A 64 0.60 2.85 -5.04
CA ALA A 64 1.40 3.96 -5.54
C ALA A 64 2.85 3.92 -5.01
N ALA A 65 3.05 3.50 -3.76
CA ALA A 65 4.38 3.31 -3.19
C ALA A 65 5.15 2.15 -3.85
N ILE A 66 4.48 1.05 -4.18
CA ILE A 66 5.08 -0.09 -4.91
C ILE A 66 5.44 0.33 -6.33
N ASP A 67 4.56 1.05 -7.01
CA ASP A 67 4.79 1.55 -8.37
C ASP A 67 5.94 2.58 -8.40
N ALA A 68 6.03 3.45 -7.40
CA ALA A 68 7.14 4.38 -7.25
C ALA A 68 8.49 3.66 -7.01
N GLN A 69 8.50 2.55 -6.25
CA GLN A 69 9.69 1.70 -6.10
C GLN A 69 10.09 1.00 -7.42
N HIS A 70 9.12 0.72 -8.28
CA HIS A 70 9.36 0.12 -9.60
C HIS A 70 9.75 1.13 -10.68
N THR A 71 9.43 2.41 -10.48
CA THR A 71 9.66 3.49 -11.44
C THR A 71 11.04 4.12 -11.31
N THR A 72 11.86 3.82 -10.29
CA THR A 72 13.23 4.36 -10.25
C THR A 72 14.04 3.82 -11.43
N PRO A 73 14.39 4.66 -12.42
CA PRO A 73 15.28 4.23 -13.48
C PRO A 73 16.69 4.14 -12.89
N SER A 74 17.32 2.97 -13.04
CA SER A 74 18.75 2.81 -12.87
C SER A 74 19.46 3.93 -13.63
N THR A 75 20.10 4.85 -12.91
CA THR A 75 21.00 5.87 -13.48
C THR A 75 22.43 5.42 -13.24
#